data_AF-C8ZDP0-F1
#
_entry.id   AF-C8ZDP0-F1
#
_cell.length_a   1.000
_cell.length_b   1.000
_cell.length_c   1.000
_cell.angle_alpha   90.00
_cell.angle_beta   90.00
_cell.angle_gamma   90.00
#
_symmetry.space_group_name_H-M   'P 1'
#
loop_
_entity.id
_entity.type
_entity.pdbx_description
1 polymer ?
#
loop_
_entity_poly.entity_id
_entity_poly.type
_entity_poly.pdbx_seq_one_letter_code
_entity_poly.pdbx_strand_id
1 'polypeptide(L)'
;MSYEKKSVEGAYIDDSTTFEAFHLDSRLLQAIKNIGFQYPTLIQSHAIPLALQQKRDIIAKAATGSGKTLAYLIPVIETILEYKKTIDNGEENGTLGIILVPTRELAQQVYNVLEKLVLYCSKDIRTLNISSDMSDSVLSTLLMDQPEIIVGTPGKLLDLLQTKINSISLNELKFLVVDEVDLVLTFGYQDDLNKIGEYLPLKKNLQTFLMSATLNDDIQALKQKFCRSPAILKFNDEEINKNQNKLLQYYVKVSEFDKFLLCYVIFKLNLIKGKTLIFVNNIDRGYRLKLVMEQFGIKSCILNSELPVNSRQHIVDQFNKNVYQLLIATDDTEYIKEEDDEIEEGHNTENQEEKSLEGEPENDKKPSKKKKVQVKKDKEYGVSRGVDFKNVACVLNFDLPTTAKSYVHRVGRTARGGKTGTAISFVVPLKEFGKHKPSMLQTAKKDERILSRIIKQQSKLGLELQPYKFDQKQVEAFRYRMEDGFRAVTQVAIREARVKELKQELLASEKLKRHFEENPKELQSLRHDKELHPARVQQHLKRVPDYLLPESARGNGTKVKFVPFHNAKKRHSHKKGRVSKPKNGKVDPLKNFK
;
A
#
# COMPACT_ATOMS: atom_id res chain seq x y z
N MET A 1 12.48 32.27 2.65
CA MET A 1 12.93 31.66 1.38
C MET A 1 13.49 30.28 1.66
N SER A 2 12.66 29.24 1.57
CA SER A 2 13.07 27.82 1.42
C SER A 2 11.78 26.99 1.42
N TYR A 3 11.00 27.07 0.33
CA TYR A 3 9.78 26.28 0.18
C TYR A 3 10.12 24.83 -0.16
N GLU A 4 9.45 23.92 0.54
CA GLU A 4 9.54 22.47 0.42
C GLU A 4 9.41 22.00 -1.04
N LYS A 5 10.48 21.39 -1.57
CA LYS A 5 10.45 20.60 -2.81
C LYS A 5 9.45 19.45 -2.63
N LYS A 6 8.25 19.57 -3.21
CA LYS A 6 7.30 18.47 -3.32
C LYS A 6 7.81 17.42 -4.31
N SER A 7 8.27 16.31 -3.74
CA SER A 7 8.23 14.89 -4.16
C SER A 7 8.02 14.49 -5.64
N VAL A 8 8.58 15.17 -6.62
CA VAL A 8 8.92 14.54 -7.91
C VAL A 8 10.38 14.15 -7.82
N GLU A 9 10.73 12.88 -8.11
CA GLU A 9 12.13 12.49 -8.09
C GLU A 9 12.88 13.29 -9.15
N GLY A 10 13.98 13.94 -8.76
CA GLY A 10 14.82 14.66 -9.73
C GLY A 10 15.32 13.77 -10.88
N ALA A 11 15.29 12.44 -10.72
CA ALA A 11 15.62 11.49 -11.77
C ALA A 11 14.56 11.40 -12.87
N TYR A 12 13.30 11.72 -12.57
CA TYR A 12 12.21 11.73 -13.54
C TYR A 12 11.94 13.12 -14.10
N ILE A 13 12.60 14.18 -13.59
CA ILE A 13 12.42 15.54 -14.11
C ILE A 13 13.13 15.66 -15.45
N ASP A 14 12.43 16.24 -16.42
CA ASP A 14 12.99 16.61 -17.70
C ASP A 14 13.38 18.10 -17.67
N ASP A 15 14.62 18.38 -17.26
CA ASP A 15 15.15 19.75 -17.16
C ASP A 15 15.28 20.44 -18.54
N SER A 16 15.12 19.70 -19.65
CA SER A 16 15.23 20.24 -21.01
C SER A 16 13.96 20.93 -21.49
N THR A 17 12.84 20.75 -20.79
CA THR A 17 11.52 21.24 -21.22
C THR A 17 10.81 21.97 -20.07
N THR A 18 9.95 22.93 -20.37
CA THR A 18 9.08 23.59 -19.37
C THR A 18 7.61 23.41 -19.72
N PHE A 19 6.70 23.58 -18.74
CA PHE A 19 5.26 23.47 -19.01
C PHE A 19 4.75 24.53 -19.99
N GLU A 20 5.40 25.70 -20.06
CA GLU A 20 5.08 26.74 -21.04
C GLU A 20 5.29 26.28 -22.49
N ALA A 21 6.20 25.33 -22.74
CA ALA A 21 6.46 24.80 -24.08
C ALA A 21 5.28 24.00 -24.65
N PHE A 22 4.32 23.59 -23.80
CA PHE A 22 3.13 22.85 -24.24
C PHE A 22 1.97 23.76 -24.69
N HIS A 23 2.12 25.09 -24.64
CA HIS A 23 1.11 26.07 -25.05
C HIS A 23 -0.26 25.91 -24.36
N LEU A 24 -0.25 25.56 -23.07
CA LEU A 24 -1.46 25.36 -22.25
C LEU A 24 -2.18 26.68 -21.93
N ASP A 25 -3.46 26.59 -21.56
CA ASP A 25 -4.25 27.72 -21.05
C ASP A 25 -3.56 28.37 -19.83
N SER A 26 -3.52 29.70 -19.82
CA SER A 26 -2.87 30.49 -18.77
C SER A 26 -3.34 30.14 -17.35
N ARG A 27 -4.61 29.76 -17.18
CA ARG A 27 -5.21 29.38 -15.90
C ARG A 27 -4.70 28.03 -15.42
N LEU A 28 -4.53 27.08 -16.34
CA LEU A 28 -3.94 25.78 -16.06
C LEU A 28 -2.46 25.90 -15.69
N LEU A 29 -1.69 26.73 -16.43
CA LEU A 29 -0.30 27.04 -16.07
C LEU A 29 -0.17 27.68 -14.69
N GLN A 30 -1.06 28.60 -14.34
CA GLN A 30 -1.11 29.20 -13.01
C GLN A 30 -1.39 28.15 -11.92
N ALA A 31 -2.28 27.20 -12.18
CA ALA A 31 -2.56 26.09 -11.26
C ALA A 31 -1.32 25.21 -11.05
N ILE A 32 -0.65 24.81 -12.13
CA ILE A 32 0.58 23.99 -12.08
C ILE A 32 1.66 24.67 -11.24
N LYS A 33 1.88 25.97 -11.45
CA LYS A 33 2.83 26.79 -10.67
C LYS A 33 2.45 26.85 -9.18
N ASN A 34 1.16 27.04 -8.87
CA ASN A 34 0.67 27.09 -7.49
C ASN A 34 0.82 25.75 -6.76
N ILE A 35 0.66 24.63 -7.46
CA ILE A 35 0.88 23.30 -6.87
C ILE A 35 2.36 23.08 -6.51
N GLY A 36 3.27 23.74 -7.25
CA GLY A 36 4.71 23.76 -7.02
C GLY A 36 5.52 22.92 -8.01
N PHE A 37 4.95 22.56 -9.17
CA PHE A 37 5.67 21.85 -10.23
C PHE A 37 6.37 22.85 -11.15
N GLN A 38 7.70 22.85 -11.15
CA GLN A 38 8.50 23.76 -11.98
C GLN A 38 8.79 23.18 -13.38
N TYR A 39 9.05 21.87 -13.44
CA TYR A 39 9.44 21.18 -14.66
C TYR A 39 8.58 19.92 -14.85
N PRO A 40 8.25 19.55 -16.09
CA PRO A 40 7.56 18.30 -16.38
C PRO A 40 8.48 17.11 -16.09
N THR A 41 7.86 15.99 -15.73
CA THR A 41 8.56 14.69 -15.72
C THR A 41 8.74 14.14 -17.13
N LEU A 42 9.66 13.18 -17.32
CA LEU A 42 9.88 12.48 -18.59
C LEU A 42 8.58 11.91 -19.18
N ILE A 43 7.72 11.30 -18.35
CA ILE A 43 6.41 10.80 -18.81
C ILE A 43 5.51 11.95 -19.27
N GLN A 44 5.51 13.07 -18.56
CA GLN A 44 4.72 14.26 -18.93
C GLN A 44 5.26 14.91 -20.22
N SER A 45 6.58 15.07 -20.37
CA SER A 45 7.18 15.71 -21.55
C SER A 45 6.96 14.92 -22.84
N HIS A 46 6.84 13.60 -22.76
CA HIS A 46 6.52 12.76 -23.92
C HIS A 46 5.01 12.58 -24.12
N ALA A 47 4.24 12.34 -23.06
CA ALA A 47 2.82 12.04 -23.19
C ALA A 47 1.97 13.27 -23.55
N ILE A 48 2.26 14.44 -22.97
CA ILE A 48 1.45 15.66 -23.15
C ILE A 48 1.43 16.10 -24.62
N PRO A 49 2.57 16.22 -25.33
CA PRO A 49 2.56 16.61 -26.75
C PRO A 49 1.87 15.58 -27.65
N LEU A 50 2.09 14.28 -27.40
CA LEU A 50 1.44 13.20 -28.16
C LEU A 50 -0.09 13.23 -27.99
N ALA A 51 -0.55 13.53 -26.77
CA ALA A 51 -1.96 13.64 -26.47
C ALA A 51 -2.59 14.90 -27.06
N LEU A 52 -1.95 16.07 -26.92
CA LEU A 52 -2.52 17.35 -27.33
C LEU A 52 -2.38 17.63 -28.82
N GLN A 53 -1.19 17.43 -29.38
CA GLN A 53 -0.87 17.82 -30.76
C GLN A 53 -1.22 16.73 -31.77
N GLN A 54 -0.89 15.47 -31.43
CA GLN A 54 -1.13 14.34 -32.34
C GLN A 54 -2.47 13.65 -32.07
N LYS A 55 -3.21 14.04 -31.02
CA LYS A 55 -4.49 13.46 -30.59
C LYS A 55 -4.47 11.92 -30.58
N ARG A 56 -3.34 11.33 -30.17
CA ARG A 56 -3.15 9.86 -30.10
C ARG A 56 -3.58 9.32 -28.75
N ASP A 57 -4.06 8.08 -28.74
CA ASP A 57 -4.20 7.31 -27.50
C ASP A 57 -2.84 7.02 -26.88
N ILE A 58 -2.78 6.95 -25.56
CA ILE A 58 -1.53 6.78 -24.82
C ILE A 58 -1.60 5.50 -23.99
N ILE A 59 -0.64 4.61 -24.20
CA ILE A 59 -0.37 3.50 -23.28
C ILE A 59 1.00 3.76 -22.67
N ALA A 60 1.04 4.03 -21.37
CA ALA A 60 2.31 4.30 -20.69
C ALA A 60 2.62 3.25 -19.63
N LYS A 61 3.84 2.70 -19.73
CA LYS A 61 4.48 1.94 -18.67
C LYS A 61 5.35 2.87 -17.84
N ALA A 62 4.93 3.17 -16.60
CA ALA A 62 5.71 3.97 -15.68
C ALA A 62 5.42 3.64 -14.20
N ALA A 63 6.46 3.72 -13.37
CA ALA A 63 6.35 3.46 -11.93
C ALA A 63 5.46 4.48 -11.19
N THR A 64 4.98 4.10 -10.00
CA THR A 64 4.27 5.04 -9.11
C THR A 64 5.20 6.18 -8.69
N GLY A 65 4.74 7.43 -8.75
CA GLY A 65 5.55 8.61 -8.41
C GLY A 65 6.31 9.22 -9.59
N SER A 66 6.27 8.60 -10.77
CA SER A 66 6.85 9.16 -12.01
C SER A 66 6.09 10.35 -12.59
N GLY A 67 4.93 10.71 -12.03
CA GLY A 67 4.12 11.85 -12.49
C GLY A 67 2.99 11.50 -13.48
N LYS A 68 2.60 10.21 -13.59
CA LYS A 68 1.51 9.70 -14.46
C LYS A 68 0.22 10.52 -14.38
N THR A 69 -0.20 10.89 -13.18
CA THR A 69 -1.46 11.61 -12.95
C THR A 69 -1.53 12.91 -13.74
N LEU A 70 -0.50 13.75 -13.70
CA LEU A 70 -0.51 15.00 -14.50
C LEU A 70 -0.37 14.74 -16.00
N ALA A 71 0.26 13.62 -16.39
CA ALA A 71 0.48 13.28 -17.79
C ALA A 71 -0.84 13.04 -18.55
N TYR A 72 -1.90 12.57 -17.89
CA TYR A 72 -3.25 12.50 -18.47
C TYR A 72 -4.16 13.65 -18.05
N LEU A 73 -4.05 14.18 -16.82
CA LEU A 73 -4.94 15.27 -16.38
C LEU A 73 -4.74 16.55 -17.19
N ILE A 74 -3.49 16.91 -17.51
CA ILE A 74 -3.20 18.14 -18.25
C ILE A 74 -3.85 18.11 -19.65
N PRO A 75 -3.63 17.07 -20.49
CA PRO A 75 -4.27 17.00 -21.80
C PRO A 75 -5.80 16.98 -21.77
N VAL A 76 -6.38 16.28 -20.78
CA VAL A 76 -7.84 16.19 -20.60
C VAL A 76 -8.42 17.57 -20.28
N ILE A 77 -7.87 18.27 -19.29
CA ILE A 77 -8.34 19.60 -18.88
C ILE A 77 -8.19 20.60 -20.03
N GLU A 78 -7.01 20.65 -20.67
CA GLU A 78 -6.73 21.60 -21.75
C GLU A 78 -7.72 21.42 -22.91
N THR A 79 -7.92 20.19 -23.38
CA THR A 79 -8.82 19.95 -24.51
C THR A 79 -10.29 20.23 -24.15
N ILE A 80 -10.71 20.00 -22.90
CA ILE A 80 -12.06 20.39 -22.45
C ILE A 80 -12.21 21.92 -22.45
N LEU A 81 -11.19 22.66 -22.02
CA LEU A 81 -11.19 24.13 -22.08
C LEU A 81 -11.24 24.64 -23.52
N GLU A 82 -10.49 24.04 -24.44
CA GLU A 82 -10.56 24.36 -25.88
C GLU A 82 -11.96 24.11 -26.43
N TYR A 83 -12.55 22.96 -26.13
CA TYR A 83 -13.90 22.60 -26.57
C TYR A 83 -14.96 23.59 -26.07
N LYS A 84 -14.89 24.00 -24.80
CA LYS A 84 -15.82 24.99 -24.24
C LYS A 84 -15.66 26.39 -24.83
N LYS A 85 -14.48 26.76 -25.34
CA LYS A 85 -14.30 28.02 -26.08
C LYS A 85 -15.01 27.99 -27.44
N THR A 86 -15.21 26.80 -28.01
CA THR A 86 -15.83 26.63 -29.33
C THR A 86 -17.35 26.46 -29.30
N ILE A 87 -17.91 26.10 -28.15
CA ILE A 87 -19.36 25.95 -27.96
C ILE A 87 -19.95 27.27 -27.47
N ASP A 88 -21.00 27.75 -28.15
CA ASP A 88 -21.82 28.87 -27.67
C ASP A 88 -22.56 28.46 -26.39
N ASN A 89 -22.72 29.39 -25.44
CA ASN A 89 -23.23 29.20 -24.06
C ASN A 89 -24.63 28.54 -23.91
N GLY A 90 -25.23 27.99 -24.97
CA GLY A 90 -26.59 27.43 -25.01
C GLY A 90 -26.72 25.92 -25.26
N GLU A 91 -25.65 25.17 -25.57
CA GLU A 91 -25.73 23.71 -25.71
C GLU A 91 -25.54 22.96 -24.38
N GLU A 92 -26.26 21.86 -24.21
CA GLU A 92 -26.33 21.07 -22.98
C GLU A 92 -24.94 20.55 -22.57
N ASN A 93 -24.47 20.97 -21.38
CA ASN A 93 -23.24 20.42 -20.79
C ASN A 93 -23.41 18.92 -20.53
N GLY A 94 -22.46 18.11 -21.02
CA GLY A 94 -22.40 16.66 -20.76
C GLY A 94 -21.04 16.25 -20.17
N THR A 95 -20.94 15.00 -19.72
CA THR A 95 -19.66 14.44 -19.24
C THR A 95 -18.71 14.22 -20.41
N LEU A 96 -17.56 14.89 -20.39
CA LEU A 96 -16.55 14.86 -21.45
C LEU A 96 -15.35 13.97 -21.11
N GLY A 97 -15.08 13.72 -19.82
CA GLY A 97 -13.99 12.88 -19.37
C GLY A 97 -14.35 11.94 -18.22
N ILE A 98 -13.94 10.68 -18.35
CA ILE A 98 -14.03 9.68 -17.28
C ILE A 98 -12.61 9.24 -16.89
N ILE A 99 -12.35 9.21 -15.59
CA ILE A 99 -11.11 8.69 -15.01
C ILE A 99 -11.45 7.51 -14.09
N LEU A 100 -11.07 6.31 -14.53
CA LEU A 100 -11.23 5.06 -13.81
C LEU A 100 -9.95 4.70 -13.07
N VAL A 101 -10.10 4.37 -11.80
CA VAL A 101 -9.02 3.94 -10.91
C VAL A 101 -9.44 2.68 -10.14
N PRO A 102 -8.50 1.85 -9.67
CA PRO A 102 -8.80 0.56 -9.03
C PRO A 102 -9.44 0.64 -7.64
N THR A 103 -9.31 1.76 -6.91
CA THR A 103 -9.75 1.85 -5.51
C THR A 103 -10.34 3.22 -5.20
N ARG A 104 -11.24 3.30 -4.21
CA ARG A 104 -11.86 4.56 -3.74
C ARG A 104 -10.81 5.54 -3.20
N GLU A 105 -9.80 5.01 -2.51
CA GLU A 105 -8.71 5.81 -1.94
C GLU A 105 -7.88 6.46 -3.04
N LEU A 106 -7.59 5.73 -4.13
CA LEU A 106 -6.89 6.30 -5.27
C LEU A 106 -7.78 7.30 -6.03
N ALA A 107 -9.10 7.07 -6.09
CA ALA A 107 -10.05 8.01 -6.68
C ALA A 107 -10.00 9.35 -5.96
N GLN A 108 -10.02 9.34 -4.63
CA GLN A 108 -9.91 10.56 -3.84
C GLN A 108 -8.55 11.24 -4.01
N GLN A 109 -7.46 10.47 -4.12
CA GLN A 109 -6.12 11.04 -4.35
C GLN A 109 -6.05 11.76 -5.71
N VAL A 110 -6.53 11.12 -6.78
CA VAL A 110 -6.59 11.70 -8.12
C VAL A 110 -7.52 12.91 -8.16
N TYR A 111 -8.70 12.81 -7.54
CA TYR A 111 -9.66 13.91 -7.44
C TYR A 111 -9.07 15.13 -6.73
N ASN A 112 -8.34 14.94 -5.63
CA ASN A 112 -7.66 16.03 -4.92
C ASN A 112 -6.57 16.73 -5.75
N VAL A 113 -5.97 16.04 -6.73
CA VAL A 113 -5.02 16.63 -7.68
C VAL A 113 -5.77 17.38 -8.78
N LEU A 114 -6.84 16.77 -9.32
CA LEU A 114 -7.73 17.37 -10.30
C LEU A 114 -8.29 18.71 -9.81
N GLU A 115 -8.88 18.75 -8.61
CA GLU A 115 -9.43 19.96 -7.98
C GLU A 115 -8.41 21.11 -7.88
N LYS A 116 -7.14 20.78 -7.62
CA LYS A 116 -6.07 21.79 -7.57
C LYS A 116 -5.69 22.31 -8.96
N LEU A 117 -5.78 21.48 -9.99
CA LEU A 117 -5.51 21.88 -11.37
C LEU A 117 -6.64 22.75 -11.93
N VAL A 118 -7.90 22.41 -11.61
CA VAL A 118 -9.07 23.17 -12.09
C VAL A 118 -9.40 24.40 -11.24
N LEU A 119 -8.62 24.70 -10.19
CA LEU A 119 -8.87 25.80 -9.25
C LEU A 119 -9.15 27.15 -9.95
N TYR A 120 -8.43 27.45 -11.02
CA TYR A 120 -8.58 28.70 -11.78
C TYR A 120 -9.54 28.58 -12.99
N CYS A 121 -10.11 27.39 -13.21
CA CYS A 121 -11.05 27.07 -14.30
C CYS A 121 -12.37 26.47 -13.77
N SER A 122 -12.67 26.64 -12.48
CA SER A 122 -13.85 26.04 -11.82
C SER A 122 -15.20 26.49 -12.35
N LYS A 123 -15.24 27.65 -13.03
CA LYS A 123 -16.45 28.13 -13.72
C LYS A 123 -16.75 27.33 -14.99
N ASP A 124 -15.70 26.80 -15.63
CA ASP A 124 -15.82 26.10 -16.90
C ASP A 124 -15.83 24.58 -16.70
N ILE A 125 -15.14 24.07 -15.69
CA ILE A 125 -15.00 22.63 -15.44
C ILE A 125 -15.47 22.29 -14.04
N ARG A 126 -16.55 21.51 -13.97
CA ARG A 126 -17.07 20.89 -12.76
C ARG A 126 -16.61 19.44 -12.73
N THR A 127 -16.20 18.99 -11.55
CA THR A 127 -15.63 17.66 -11.37
C THR A 127 -16.33 16.92 -10.24
N LEU A 128 -16.51 15.60 -10.39
CA LEU A 128 -17.20 14.78 -9.40
C LEU A 128 -16.45 13.48 -9.12
N ASN A 129 -16.25 13.17 -7.83
CA ASN A 129 -15.80 11.85 -7.39
C ASN A 129 -17.00 10.97 -7.00
N ILE A 130 -17.37 10.04 -7.87
CA ILE A 130 -18.52 9.13 -7.66
C ILE A 130 -18.23 8.03 -6.63
N SER A 131 -16.97 7.79 -6.31
CA SER A 131 -16.53 6.80 -5.31
C SER A 131 -16.47 7.35 -3.88
N SER A 132 -16.84 8.61 -3.67
CA SER A 132 -16.92 9.24 -2.34
C SER A 132 -18.05 8.64 -1.48
N ASP A 133 -17.98 8.80 -0.16
CA ASP A 133 -18.97 8.27 0.79
C ASP A 133 -20.20 9.19 0.90
N MET A 134 -20.93 9.32 -0.21
CA MET A 134 -22.13 10.16 -0.33
C MET A 134 -23.38 9.27 -0.40
N SER A 135 -24.52 9.78 0.09
CA SER A 135 -25.80 9.10 -0.12
C SER A 135 -26.22 9.16 -1.59
N ASP A 136 -26.97 8.16 -2.05
CA ASP A 136 -27.42 8.11 -3.44
C ASP A 136 -28.30 9.31 -3.85
N SER A 137 -28.98 9.95 -2.89
CA SER A 137 -29.74 11.18 -3.08
C SER A 137 -28.85 12.37 -3.42
N VAL A 138 -27.79 12.61 -2.64
CA VAL A 138 -26.82 13.69 -2.88
C VAL A 138 -26.09 13.46 -4.20
N LEU A 139 -25.70 12.22 -4.46
CA LEU A 139 -25.05 11.86 -5.72
C LEU A 139 -25.96 12.14 -6.93
N SER A 140 -27.25 11.80 -6.85
CA SER A 140 -28.20 12.12 -7.93
C SER A 140 -28.30 13.63 -8.17
N THR A 141 -28.32 14.46 -7.12
CA THR A 141 -28.34 15.92 -7.26
C THR A 141 -27.08 16.44 -7.94
N LEU A 142 -25.91 15.99 -7.53
CA LEU A 142 -24.64 16.41 -8.14
C LEU A 142 -24.51 15.95 -9.60
N LEU A 143 -25.13 14.83 -9.97
CA LEU A 143 -25.17 14.35 -11.35
C LEU A 143 -26.14 15.15 -12.23
N MET A 144 -27.20 15.74 -11.67
CA MET A 144 -28.10 16.64 -12.41
C MET A 144 -27.37 17.88 -12.94
N ASP A 145 -26.31 18.32 -12.25
CA ASP A 145 -25.48 19.43 -12.69
C ASP A 145 -24.62 19.09 -13.93
N GLN A 146 -24.58 17.82 -14.37
CA GLN A 146 -23.78 17.32 -15.50
C GLN A 146 -22.30 17.72 -15.39
N PRO A 147 -21.53 17.11 -14.46
CA PRO A 147 -20.11 17.37 -14.32
C PRO A 147 -19.34 16.94 -15.58
N GLU A 148 -18.41 17.80 -16.02
CA GLU A 148 -17.62 17.55 -17.22
C GLU A 148 -16.58 16.43 -17.02
N ILE A 149 -16.06 16.27 -15.80
CA ILE A 149 -15.09 15.22 -15.45
C ILE A 149 -15.58 14.39 -14.28
N ILE A 150 -15.64 13.07 -14.46
CA ILE A 150 -15.98 12.11 -13.42
C ILE A 150 -14.76 11.26 -13.06
N VAL A 151 -14.50 11.09 -11.76
CA VAL A 151 -13.47 10.20 -11.21
C VAL A 151 -14.14 9.10 -10.38
N GLY A 152 -13.76 7.83 -10.58
CA GLY A 152 -14.31 6.74 -9.78
C GLY A 152 -13.74 5.35 -10.07
N THR A 153 -14.30 4.34 -9.42
CA THR A 153 -14.00 2.93 -9.68
C THR A 153 -14.89 2.37 -10.80
N PRO A 154 -14.42 1.38 -11.60
CA PRO A 154 -15.23 0.76 -12.65
C PRO A 154 -16.57 0.22 -12.13
N GLY A 155 -16.56 -0.50 -11.00
CA GLY A 155 -17.78 -1.04 -10.41
C GLY A 155 -18.82 0.05 -10.10
N LYS A 156 -18.39 1.16 -9.49
CA LYS A 156 -19.31 2.26 -9.14
C LYS A 156 -19.86 2.98 -10.37
N LEU A 157 -19.04 3.16 -11.41
CA LEU A 157 -19.53 3.74 -12.67
C LEU A 157 -20.54 2.81 -13.35
N LEU A 158 -20.25 1.50 -13.41
CA LEU A 158 -21.15 0.52 -14.01
C LEU A 158 -22.50 0.49 -13.27
N ASP A 159 -22.48 0.48 -11.93
CA ASP A 159 -23.69 0.54 -11.11
C ASP A 159 -24.54 1.77 -11.47
N LEU A 160 -23.91 2.94 -11.66
CA LEU A 160 -24.61 4.16 -12.05
C LEU A 160 -25.20 4.07 -13.46
N LEU A 161 -24.45 3.54 -14.42
CA LEU A 161 -24.91 3.37 -15.80
C LEU A 161 -26.07 2.37 -15.91
N GLN A 162 -26.09 1.34 -15.06
CA GLN A 162 -27.16 0.34 -15.06
C GLN A 162 -28.42 0.80 -14.32
N THR A 163 -28.25 1.47 -13.17
CA THR A 163 -29.38 1.82 -12.28
C THR A 163 -29.97 3.20 -12.55
N LYS A 164 -29.18 4.13 -13.09
CA LYS A 164 -29.55 5.54 -13.31
C LYS A 164 -29.18 6.00 -14.73
N ILE A 165 -29.67 5.26 -15.73
CA ILE A 165 -29.38 5.42 -17.17
C ILE A 165 -29.51 6.89 -17.65
N ASN A 166 -30.43 7.67 -17.09
CA ASN A 166 -30.68 9.06 -17.51
C ASN A 166 -29.87 10.12 -16.76
N SER A 167 -29.00 9.72 -15.81
CA SER A 167 -28.25 10.68 -14.97
C SER A 167 -26.91 11.11 -15.58
N ILE A 168 -26.33 10.29 -16.46
CA ILE A 168 -25.03 10.54 -17.08
C ILE A 168 -25.14 10.29 -18.58
N SER A 169 -24.96 11.34 -19.38
CA SER A 169 -24.85 11.21 -20.84
C SER A 169 -23.38 11.00 -21.23
N LEU A 170 -23.08 9.86 -21.88
CA LEU A 170 -21.74 9.52 -22.38
C LEU A 170 -21.59 9.69 -23.89
N ASN A 171 -22.61 10.24 -24.57
CA ASN A 171 -22.62 10.35 -26.03
C ASN A 171 -21.52 11.26 -26.58
N GLU A 172 -21.15 12.30 -25.83
CA GLU A 172 -20.14 13.29 -26.21
C GLU A 172 -18.77 13.05 -25.56
N LEU A 173 -18.61 11.93 -24.86
CA LEU A 173 -17.39 11.63 -24.14
C LEU A 173 -16.16 11.70 -25.06
N LYS A 174 -15.17 12.51 -24.68
CA LYS A 174 -13.92 12.72 -25.41
C LYS A 174 -12.75 11.96 -24.79
N PHE A 175 -12.79 11.70 -23.49
CA PHE A 175 -11.68 11.10 -22.75
C PHE A 175 -12.10 9.91 -21.91
N LEU A 176 -11.34 8.82 -22.05
CA LEU A 176 -11.32 7.70 -21.13
C LEU A 176 -9.92 7.53 -20.56
N VAL A 177 -9.77 7.61 -19.25
CA VAL A 177 -8.53 7.28 -18.55
C VAL A 177 -8.76 6.04 -17.71
N VAL A 178 -7.87 5.06 -17.82
CA VAL A 178 -7.77 3.94 -16.89
C VAL A 178 -6.38 3.98 -16.28
N ASP A 179 -6.30 4.37 -15.01
CA ASP A 179 -5.05 4.49 -14.25
C ASP A 179 -4.82 3.24 -13.39
N GLU A 180 -3.55 2.85 -13.24
CA GLU A 180 -3.12 1.59 -12.62
C GLU A 180 -3.87 0.36 -13.21
N VAL A 181 -3.85 0.21 -14.54
CA VAL A 181 -4.61 -0.84 -15.26
C VAL A 181 -4.33 -2.25 -14.71
N ASP A 182 -3.09 -2.56 -14.38
CA ASP A 182 -2.70 -3.84 -13.81
C ASP A 182 -3.37 -4.12 -12.45
N LEU A 183 -3.64 -3.08 -11.68
CA LEU A 183 -4.43 -3.17 -10.45
C LEU A 183 -5.91 -3.38 -10.79
N VAL A 184 -6.46 -2.59 -11.70
CA VAL A 184 -7.88 -2.68 -12.11
C VAL A 184 -8.22 -4.11 -12.51
N LEU A 185 -7.36 -4.74 -13.30
CA LEU A 185 -7.48 -6.14 -13.69
C LEU A 185 -7.35 -7.11 -12.50
N THR A 186 -6.37 -6.89 -11.61
CA THR A 186 -6.17 -7.74 -10.42
C THR A 186 -7.38 -7.71 -9.48
N PHE A 187 -8.14 -6.61 -9.43
CA PHE A 187 -9.37 -6.49 -8.63
C PHE A 187 -10.59 -7.14 -9.28
N GLY A 188 -10.44 -7.73 -10.47
CA GLY A 188 -11.53 -8.42 -11.17
C GLY A 188 -12.47 -7.48 -11.93
N TYR A 189 -12.11 -6.21 -12.14
CA TYR A 189 -12.94 -5.25 -12.89
C TYR A 189 -12.93 -5.47 -14.41
N GLN A 190 -12.35 -6.57 -14.91
CA GLN A 190 -12.26 -6.83 -16.35
C GLN A 190 -13.65 -6.91 -16.99
N ASP A 191 -14.59 -7.62 -16.37
CA ASP A 191 -15.97 -7.72 -16.85
C ASP A 191 -16.71 -6.39 -16.74
N ASP A 192 -16.41 -5.62 -15.70
CA ASP A 192 -17.03 -4.31 -15.48
C ASP A 192 -16.57 -3.31 -16.55
N LEU A 193 -15.27 -3.26 -16.84
CA LEU A 193 -14.72 -2.50 -17.96
C LEU A 193 -15.36 -2.95 -19.28
N ASN A 194 -15.51 -4.26 -19.48
CA ASN A 194 -16.08 -4.80 -20.70
C ASN A 194 -17.49 -4.30 -20.95
N LYS A 195 -18.33 -4.27 -19.90
CA LYS A 195 -19.71 -3.74 -19.94
C LYS A 195 -19.73 -2.23 -20.08
N ILE A 196 -18.88 -1.49 -19.36
CA ILE A 196 -18.75 -0.04 -19.52
C ILE A 196 -18.45 0.31 -20.97
N GLY A 197 -17.57 -0.45 -21.62
CA GLY A 197 -17.21 -0.26 -23.03
C GLY A 197 -18.39 -0.31 -24.00
N GLU A 198 -19.51 -0.93 -23.66
CA GLU A 198 -20.74 -0.97 -24.48
C GLU A 198 -21.48 0.37 -24.45
N TYR A 199 -21.33 1.16 -23.38
CA TYR A 199 -21.92 2.50 -23.23
C TYR A 199 -21.03 3.60 -23.82
N LEU A 200 -19.75 3.31 -24.06
CA LEU A 200 -18.79 4.31 -24.52
C LEU A 200 -18.85 4.53 -26.03
N PRO A 201 -18.66 5.78 -26.50
CA PRO A 201 -18.64 6.09 -27.93
C PRO A 201 -17.29 5.71 -28.58
N LEU A 202 -16.85 4.46 -28.43
CA LEU A 202 -15.52 3.96 -28.87
C LEU A 202 -15.19 4.22 -30.35
N LYS A 203 -16.23 4.37 -31.20
CA LYS A 203 -16.08 4.65 -32.64
C LYS A 203 -15.99 6.15 -32.98
N LYS A 204 -16.26 7.06 -32.03
CA LYS A 204 -16.29 8.52 -32.23
C LYS A 204 -15.20 9.19 -31.41
N ASN A 205 -14.08 9.58 -32.04
CA ASN A 205 -13.03 10.49 -31.52
C ASN A 205 -12.76 10.47 -30.00
N LEU A 206 -12.79 9.28 -29.37
CA LEU A 206 -12.53 9.08 -27.96
C LEU A 206 -11.02 8.87 -27.81
N GLN A 207 -10.34 9.75 -27.08
CA GLN A 207 -8.94 9.57 -26.73
C GLN A 207 -8.83 8.78 -25.43
N THR A 208 -8.09 7.67 -25.47
CA THR A 208 -7.92 6.76 -24.35
C THR A 208 -6.51 6.82 -23.77
N PHE A 209 -6.41 6.86 -22.44
CA PHE A 209 -5.16 6.77 -21.69
C PHE A 209 -5.18 5.50 -20.82
N LEU A 210 -4.24 4.58 -21.07
CA LEU A 210 -4.01 3.40 -20.24
C LEU A 210 -2.66 3.56 -19.52
N MET A 211 -2.71 3.80 -18.21
CA MET A 211 -1.52 4.00 -17.39
C MET A 211 -1.27 2.77 -16.51
N SER A 212 -0.09 2.18 -16.56
CA SER A 212 0.22 0.95 -15.81
C SER A 212 1.68 0.87 -15.40
N ALA A 213 1.98 0.15 -14.31
CA ALA A 213 3.36 -0.17 -13.96
C ALA A 213 3.95 -1.30 -14.82
N THR A 214 3.09 -2.18 -15.34
CA THR A 214 3.49 -3.36 -16.13
C THR A 214 2.80 -3.39 -17.49
N LEU A 215 3.40 -4.08 -18.46
CA LEU A 215 2.76 -4.42 -19.73
C LEU A 215 2.62 -5.94 -19.78
N ASN A 216 1.40 -6.44 -19.55
CA ASN A 216 1.01 -7.85 -19.65
C ASN A 216 0.09 -8.06 -20.85
N ASP A 217 -0.21 -9.32 -21.17
CA ASP A 217 -1.10 -9.69 -22.28
C ASP A 217 -2.53 -9.17 -22.07
N ASP A 218 -2.99 -9.05 -20.82
CA ASP A 218 -4.30 -8.48 -20.50
C ASP A 218 -4.43 -7.00 -20.90
N ILE A 219 -3.35 -6.21 -20.77
CA ILE A 219 -3.32 -4.83 -21.28
C ILE A 219 -3.40 -4.83 -22.81
N GLN A 220 -2.90 -5.87 -23.49
CA GLN A 220 -3.04 -5.98 -24.94
C GLN A 220 -4.51 -6.20 -25.33
N ALA A 221 -5.28 -6.97 -24.54
CA ALA A 221 -6.71 -7.13 -24.75
C ALA A 221 -7.45 -5.79 -24.59
N LEU A 222 -7.15 -5.04 -23.53
CA LEU A 222 -7.71 -3.69 -23.33
C LEU A 222 -7.29 -2.72 -24.44
N LYS A 223 -6.04 -2.79 -24.92
CA LYS A 223 -5.55 -2.00 -26.05
C LYS A 223 -6.39 -2.23 -27.30
N GLN A 224 -6.71 -3.47 -27.63
CA GLN A 224 -7.51 -3.79 -28.82
C GLN A 224 -8.96 -3.28 -28.70
N LYS A 225 -9.51 -3.27 -27.48
CA LYS A 225 -10.90 -2.88 -27.24
C LYS A 225 -11.10 -1.37 -27.09
N PHE A 226 -10.23 -0.67 -26.37
CA PHE A 226 -10.42 0.72 -25.98
C PHE A 226 -9.54 1.72 -26.72
N CYS A 227 -8.52 1.28 -27.48
CA CYS A 227 -7.57 2.19 -28.12
C CYS A 227 -7.54 2.07 -29.65
N ARG A 228 -7.26 3.19 -30.32
CA ARG A 228 -7.02 3.34 -31.75
C ARG A 228 -5.59 3.83 -32.00
N SER A 229 -4.73 2.95 -32.50
CA SER A 229 -3.32 3.26 -32.82
C SER A 229 -2.55 3.99 -31.69
N PRO A 230 -2.51 3.42 -30.46
CA PRO A 230 -1.92 4.11 -29.33
C PRO A 230 -0.40 4.27 -29.46
N ALA A 231 0.12 5.40 -28.96
CA ALA A 231 1.53 5.57 -28.69
C ALA A 231 1.89 4.80 -27.41
N ILE A 232 2.82 3.86 -27.52
CA ILE A 232 3.27 3.04 -26.38
C ILE A 232 4.55 3.66 -25.82
N LEU A 233 4.43 4.30 -24.67
CA LEU A 233 5.56 4.89 -23.96
C LEU A 233 6.10 3.87 -22.94
N LYS A 234 7.34 3.44 -23.15
CA LYS A 234 8.05 2.53 -22.25
C LYS A 234 9.22 3.27 -21.63
N PHE A 235 9.06 3.66 -20.37
CA PHE A 235 10.17 4.20 -19.60
C PHE A 235 10.87 3.04 -18.91
N ASN A 236 12.13 2.81 -19.23
CA ASN A 236 12.94 1.82 -18.54
C ASN A 236 13.35 2.41 -17.19
N ASP A 237 12.58 2.07 -16.15
CA ASP A 237 12.94 2.40 -14.77
C ASP A 237 14.36 1.94 -14.43
N GLU A 238 14.87 0.89 -15.09
CA GLU A 238 16.25 0.40 -14.95
C GLU A 238 17.30 1.42 -15.41
N GLU A 239 17.07 2.18 -16.49
CA GLU A 239 18.05 3.17 -16.96
C GLU A 239 17.98 4.48 -16.18
N ILE A 240 16.77 4.86 -15.75
CA ILE A 240 16.54 6.03 -14.90
C ILE A 240 17.09 5.79 -13.48
N ASN A 241 17.04 4.54 -12.99
CA ASN A 241 17.56 4.13 -11.68
C ASN A 241 18.93 3.42 -11.72
N LYS A 242 19.61 3.31 -12.89
CA LYS A 242 20.92 2.64 -13.05
C LYS A 242 21.99 3.16 -12.07
N ASN A 243 21.89 4.43 -11.67
CA ASN A 243 22.80 5.08 -10.71
C ASN A 243 22.31 5.05 -9.25
N GLN A 244 21.20 4.38 -8.95
CA GLN A 244 20.50 4.49 -7.67
C GLN A 244 19.86 3.16 -7.26
N ASN A 245 20.68 2.14 -6.98
CA ASN A 245 20.20 0.94 -6.29
C ASN A 245 19.87 1.27 -4.82
N LYS A 246 18.77 2.00 -4.63
CA LYS A 246 18.35 2.62 -3.36
C LYS A 246 17.56 1.66 -2.48
N LEU A 247 17.08 0.55 -3.03
CA LEU A 247 16.31 -0.46 -2.31
C LEU A 247 17.19 -1.65 -1.94
N LEU A 248 17.56 -1.75 -0.67
CA LEU A 248 18.25 -2.91 -0.12
C LEU A 248 17.23 -3.98 0.25
N GLN A 249 17.38 -5.19 -0.25
CA GLN A 249 16.40 -6.26 -0.03
C GLN A 249 17.07 -7.46 0.63
N TYR A 250 16.49 -7.86 1.76
CA TYR A 250 16.97 -8.96 2.58
C TYR A 250 15.88 -10.02 2.78
N TYR A 251 16.30 -11.28 2.82
CA TYR A 251 15.44 -12.37 3.27
C TYR A 251 16.09 -13.15 4.40
N VAL A 252 15.26 -13.67 5.31
CA VAL A 252 15.70 -14.39 6.49
C VAL A 252 14.88 -15.67 6.60
N LYS A 253 15.55 -16.81 6.62
CA LYS A 253 14.92 -18.11 6.84
C LYS A 253 14.74 -18.37 8.33
N VAL A 254 13.51 -18.45 8.82
CA VAL A 254 13.16 -18.63 10.24
C VAL A 254 11.90 -19.47 10.44
N SER A 255 11.76 -20.10 11.61
CA SER A 255 10.52 -20.80 11.99
C SER A 255 9.35 -19.82 12.19
N GLU A 256 8.10 -20.32 12.23
CA GLU A 256 6.95 -19.42 12.40
C GLU A 256 6.94 -18.70 13.76
N PHE A 257 7.50 -19.31 14.80
CA PHE A 257 7.62 -18.67 16.11
C PHE A 257 8.75 -17.64 16.11
N ASP A 258 9.89 -17.97 15.52
CA ASP A 258 11.05 -17.09 15.49
C ASP A 258 10.80 -15.80 14.70
N LYS A 259 9.82 -15.78 13.79
CA LYS A 259 9.31 -14.52 13.20
C LYS A 259 8.91 -13.51 14.27
N PHE A 260 8.15 -13.93 15.29
CA PHE A 260 7.74 -13.05 16.38
C PHE A 260 8.93 -12.64 17.24
N LEU A 261 9.82 -13.59 17.53
CA LEU A 261 11.04 -13.34 18.31
C LEU A 261 11.93 -12.30 17.65
N LEU A 262 12.24 -12.46 16.36
CA LEU A 262 13.03 -11.49 15.60
C LEU A 262 12.36 -10.14 15.52
N CYS A 263 11.05 -10.11 15.27
CA CYS A 263 10.28 -8.88 15.21
C CYS A 263 10.35 -8.12 16.56
N TYR A 264 10.19 -8.85 17.67
CA TYR A 264 10.38 -8.30 19.02
C TYR A 264 11.78 -7.73 19.20
N VAL A 265 12.84 -8.48 18.88
CA VAL A 265 14.23 -8.00 19.03
C VAL A 265 14.51 -6.77 18.18
N ILE A 266 14.09 -6.78 16.91
CA ILE A 266 14.30 -5.68 15.95
C ILE A 266 13.72 -4.37 16.46
N PHE A 267 12.45 -4.38 16.89
CA PHE A 267 11.77 -3.16 17.30
C PHE A 267 12.08 -2.79 18.76
N LYS A 268 12.31 -3.77 19.64
CA LYS A 268 12.64 -3.46 21.04
C LYS A 268 14.02 -2.83 21.19
N LEU A 269 14.98 -3.27 20.38
CA LEU A 269 16.33 -2.73 20.36
C LEU A 269 16.49 -1.55 19.40
N ASN A 270 15.41 -1.10 18.74
CA ASN A 270 15.43 -0.03 17.73
C ASN A 270 16.51 -0.24 16.66
N LEU A 271 16.66 -1.48 16.16
CA LEU A 271 17.64 -1.83 15.13
C LEU A 271 17.31 -1.15 13.79
N ILE A 272 16.02 -0.91 13.53
CA ILE A 272 15.53 -0.19 12.38
C ILE A 272 15.13 1.22 12.82
N LYS A 273 15.61 2.22 12.08
CA LYS A 273 15.28 3.64 12.33
C LYS A 273 14.29 4.13 11.29
N GLY A 274 13.32 4.92 11.75
CA GLY A 274 12.32 5.54 10.88
C GLY A 274 11.07 4.69 10.71
N LYS A 275 10.18 5.16 9.84
CA LYS A 275 8.86 4.55 9.65
C LYS A 275 8.97 3.18 9.02
N THR A 276 8.31 2.21 9.63
CA THR A 276 8.30 0.83 9.19
C THR A 276 6.88 0.37 8.91
N LEU A 277 6.69 -0.20 7.72
CA LEU A 277 5.45 -0.82 7.28
C LEU A 277 5.61 -2.34 7.34
N ILE A 278 4.80 -3.01 8.16
CA ILE A 278 4.82 -4.46 8.32
C ILE A 278 3.66 -5.06 7.54
N PHE A 279 3.92 -6.01 6.65
CA PHE A 279 2.88 -6.76 5.96
C PHE A 279 2.65 -8.14 6.56
N VAL A 280 1.38 -8.48 6.75
CA VAL A 280 0.87 -9.79 7.16
C VAL A 280 -0.19 -10.29 6.19
N ASN A 281 -0.34 -11.60 6.05
CA ASN A 281 -1.26 -12.18 5.05
C ASN A 281 -2.71 -12.37 5.56
N ASN A 282 -2.99 -12.13 6.84
CA ASN A 282 -4.33 -12.27 7.40
C ASN A 282 -4.54 -11.27 8.54
N ILE A 283 -5.77 -10.79 8.69
CA ILE A 283 -6.26 -9.95 9.78
C ILE A 283 -5.94 -10.54 11.16
N ASP A 284 -6.26 -11.81 11.41
CA ASP A 284 -6.01 -12.44 12.72
C ASP A 284 -4.50 -12.45 13.06
N ARG A 285 -3.65 -12.60 12.04
CA ARG A 285 -2.19 -12.52 12.18
C ARG A 285 -1.75 -11.11 12.54
N GLY A 286 -2.35 -10.08 11.93
CA GLY A 286 -2.10 -8.67 12.26
C GLY A 286 -2.43 -8.35 13.71
N TYR A 287 -3.61 -8.75 14.19
CA TYR A 287 -4.01 -8.58 15.59
C TYR A 287 -3.11 -9.36 16.55
N ARG A 288 -2.76 -10.60 16.21
CA ARG A 288 -1.81 -11.39 17.02
C ARG A 288 -0.47 -10.66 17.15
N LEU A 289 0.06 -10.13 16.06
CA LEU A 289 1.33 -9.40 16.06
C LEU A 289 1.24 -8.11 16.89
N LYS A 290 0.19 -7.30 16.72
CA LYS A 290 -0.04 -6.09 17.54
C LYS A 290 -0.10 -6.41 19.02
N LEU A 291 -0.94 -7.38 19.42
CA LEU A 291 -1.11 -7.75 20.83
C LEU A 291 0.19 -8.27 21.45
N VAL A 292 0.98 -9.05 20.69
CA VAL A 292 2.30 -9.51 21.13
C VAL A 292 3.26 -8.33 21.31
N MET A 293 3.32 -7.41 20.35
CA MET A 293 4.18 -6.22 20.43
C MET A 293 3.84 -5.33 21.62
N GLU A 294 2.55 -5.15 21.89
CA GLU A 294 2.05 -4.35 23.02
C GLU A 294 2.47 -4.95 24.38
N GLN A 295 2.59 -6.29 24.52
CA GLN A 295 3.15 -6.92 25.74
C GLN A 295 4.56 -6.42 26.06
N PHE A 296 5.33 -6.08 25.02
CA PHE A 296 6.69 -5.54 25.16
C PHE A 296 6.72 -4.00 25.14
N GLY A 297 5.56 -3.34 25.15
CA GLY A 297 5.42 -1.87 25.10
C GLY A 297 5.76 -1.26 23.74
N ILE A 298 5.73 -2.05 22.67
CA ILE A 298 5.90 -1.56 21.30
C ILE A 298 4.52 -1.22 20.76
N LYS A 299 4.29 0.07 20.46
CA LYS A 299 3.02 0.55 19.91
C LYS A 299 2.99 0.39 18.40
N SER A 300 1.89 -0.12 17.88
CA SER A 300 1.66 -0.30 16.44
C SER A 300 0.20 -0.05 16.10
N CYS A 301 -0.06 0.52 14.92
CA CYS A 301 -1.40 0.62 14.36
C CYS A 301 -1.66 -0.55 13.39
N ILE A 302 -2.91 -1.00 13.24
CA ILE A 302 -3.32 -1.98 12.23
C ILE A 302 -4.14 -1.29 11.16
N LEU A 303 -3.89 -1.64 9.90
CA LEU A 303 -4.68 -1.27 8.73
C LEU A 303 -5.21 -2.56 8.09
N ASN A 304 -6.53 -2.78 8.18
CA ASN A 304 -7.24 -3.94 7.63
C ASN A 304 -8.55 -3.55 6.91
N SER A 305 -9.12 -4.50 6.14
CA SER A 305 -10.31 -4.30 5.29
C SER A 305 -11.60 -4.04 6.07
N GLU A 306 -11.66 -4.47 7.34
CA GLU A 306 -12.87 -4.38 8.17
C GLU A 306 -13.05 -3.00 8.81
N LEU A 307 -12.00 -2.19 8.83
CA LEU A 307 -12.08 -0.83 9.33
C LEU A 307 -12.88 0.06 8.36
N PRO A 308 -13.70 0.99 8.88
CA PRO A 308 -14.40 1.97 8.05
C PRO A 308 -13.43 2.80 7.20
N VAL A 309 -13.84 3.17 5.99
CA VAL A 309 -13.01 3.89 5.00
C VAL A 309 -12.37 5.15 5.59
N ASN A 310 -13.15 5.95 6.34
CA ASN A 310 -12.66 7.18 6.97
C ASN A 310 -11.57 6.90 8.01
N SER A 311 -11.73 5.84 8.80
CA SER A 311 -10.70 5.40 9.75
C SER A 311 -9.44 4.93 9.01
N ARG A 312 -9.58 4.19 7.90
CA ARG A 312 -8.43 3.75 7.07
C ARG A 312 -7.64 4.95 6.54
N GLN A 313 -8.32 5.96 5.99
CA GLN A 313 -7.71 7.19 5.49
C GLN A 313 -7.01 7.95 6.61
N HIS A 314 -7.67 8.12 7.75
CA HIS A 314 -7.09 8.80 8.89
C HIS A 314 -5.84 8.08 9.43
N ILE A 315 -5.84 6.75 9.46
CA ILE A 315 -4.67 5.95 9.85
C ILE A 315 -3.49 6.20 8.90
N VAL A 316 -3.73 6.27 7.60
CA VAL A 316 -2.67 6.54 6.61
C VAL A 316 -2.14 7.96 6.77
N ASP A 317 -3.02 8.93 6.99
CA ASP A 317 -2.64 10.33 7.19
C ASP A 317 -1.79 10.53 8.46
N GLN A 318 -2.19 9.91 9.57
CA GLN A 318 -1.46 9.97 10.83
C GLN A 318 -0.07 9.31 10.71
N PHE A 319 0.02 8.20 9.98
CA PHE A 319 1.31 7.57 9.65
C PHE A 319 2.18 8.48 8.77
N ASN A 320 1.58 9.14 7.78
CA ASN A 320 2.26 10.08 6.91
C ASN A 320 2.78 11.32 7.67
N LYS A 321 2.02 11.80 8.66
CA LYS A 321 2.38 12.88 9.60
C LYS A 321 3.35 12.47 10.71
N ASN A 322 3.82 11.23 10.73
CA ASN A 322 4.75 10.66 11.73
C ASN A 322 4.19 10.58 13.16
N VAL A 323 2.86 10.53 13.35
CA VAL A 323 2.26 10.38 14.69
C VAL A 323 2.56 9.02 15.30
N TYR A 324 2.69 7.99 14.46
CA TYR A 324 3.29 6.71 14.80
C TYR A 324 4.22 6.23 13.69
N GLN A 325 5.20 5.42 14.07
CA GLN A 325 6.26 4.96 13.18
C GLN A 325 6.05 3.52 12.70
N LEU A 326 5.17 2.75 13.35
CA LEU A 326 4.94 1.35 13.06
C LEU A 326 3.50 1.10 12.63
N LEU A 327 3.32 0.63 11.40
CA LEU A 327 2.02 0.30 10.82
C LEU A 327 2.02 -1.17 10.36
N ILE A 328 1.06 -1.96 10.85
CA ILE A 328 0.82 -3.34 10.43
C ILE A 328 -0.31 -3.33 9.40
N ALA A 329 -0.03 -3.76 8.19
CA ALA A 329 -0.96 -3.79 7.07
C ALA A 329 -1.32 -5.24 6.71
N THR A 330 -2.60 -5.52 6.55
CA THR A 330 -3.07 -6.81 6.04
C THR A 330 -3.26 -6.73 4.53
N ASP A 331 -2.69 -7.69 3.82
CA ASP A 331 -2.85 -7.83 2.37
C ASP A 331 -3.90 -8.92 2.14
N ASP A 332 -5.17 -8.53 1.93
CA ASP A 332 -6.25 -9.50 1.66
C ASP A 332 -6.11 -10.02 0.22
N THR A 333 -5.18 -10.95 0.02
CA THR A 333 -4.96 -11.63 -1.27
C THR A 333 -5.93 -12.79 -1.50
N GLU A 334 -7.11 -12.81 -0.87
CA GLU A 334 -8.13 -13.84 -1.14
C GLU A 334 -8.56 -13.86 -2.62
N TYR A 335 -8.35 -12.76 -3.35
CA TYR A 335 -8.62 -12.62 -4.79
C TYR A 335 -7.56 -13.24 -5.74
N ILE A 336 -6.41 -13.70 -5.24
CA ILE A 336 -5.31 -14.22 -6.09
C ILE A 336 -5.24 -15.76 -6.06
N LYS A 337 -6.37 -16.44 -5.81
CA LYS A 337 -6.39 -17.91 -5.78
C LYS A 337 -6.55 -18.55 -7.16
N GLU A 338 -7.06 -17.83 -8.15
CA GLU A 338 -7.51 -18.46 -9.40
C GLU A 338 -6.38 -18.73 -10.42
N GLU A 339 -5.25 -18.00 -10.39
CA GLU A 339 -4.24 -18.13 -11.47
C GLU A 339 -3.13 -19.18 -11.24
N ASP A 340 -2.99 -19.76 -10.04
CA ASP A 340 -1.86 -20.67 -9.73
C ASP A 340 -2.27 -22.13 -9.50
N ASP A 341 -3.57 -22.43 -9.40
CA ASP A 341 -4.09 -23.80 -9.23
C ASP A 341 -4.35 -24.51 -10.59
N GLU A 342 -4.41 -23.78 -11.72
CA GLU A 342 -4.61 -24.35 -13.07
C GLU A 342 -3.39 -25.09 -13.65
N ILE A 343 -2.22 -25.04 -13.01
CA ILE A 343 -1.02 -25.78 -13.46
C ILE A 343 -0.98 -27.20 -12.85
N GLU A 344 -1.92 -27.58 -11.98
CA GLU A 344 -1.89 -28.86 -11.24
C GLU A 344 -2.72 -30.02 -11.86
N GLU A 345 -3.43 -29.84 -12.98
CA GLU A 345 -4.14 -30.96 -13.65
C GLU A 345 -3.41 -31.59 -14.85
N GLY A 346 -2.13 -31.28 -15.03
CA GLY A 346 -1.32 -31.79 -16.13
C GLY A 346 -0.30 -32.85 -15.74
N HIS A 347 -0.64 -33.85 -14.91
CA HIS A 347 0.07 -35.14 -14.82
C HIS A 347 -0.62 -36.05 -13.80
N ASN A 348 -1.53 -36.90 -14.28
CA ASN A 348 -1.79 -38.26 -13.78
C ASN A 348 -2.82 -38.94 -14.69
N THR A 349 -2.39 -39.26 -15.91
CA THR A 349 -3.00 -40.35 -16.68
C THR A 349 -2.43 -41.65 -16.13
N GLU A 350 -3.26 -42.48 -15.51
CA GLU A 350 -3.51 -43.88 -15.89
C GLU A 350 -4.23 -44.67 -14.77
N ASN A 351 -5.26 -45.39 -15.23
CA ASN A 351 -5.89 -46.59 -14.65
C ASN A 351 -6.85 -46.43 -13.45
N GLN A 352 -8.15 -46.41 -13.73
CA GLN A 352 -8.98 -47.64 -13.68
C GLN A 352 -10.42 -47.36 -14.15
N GLU A 353 -10.83 -48.12 -15.17
CA GLU A 353 -12.19 -48.23 -15.69
C GLU A 353 -13.11 -49.06 -14.77
N GLU A 354 -14.39 -48.67 -14.80
CA GLU A 354 -15.62 -49.48 -14.67
C GLU A 354 -15.88 -50.37 -13.43
N LYS A 355 -16.96 -50.03 -12.68
CA LYS A 355 -18.24 -50.76 -12.79
C LYS A 355 -19.38 -50.11 -11.98
N SER A 356 -20.51 -50.01 -12.66
CA SER A 356 -21.88 -49.66 -12.24
C SER A 356 -22.53 -50.66 -11.27
N LEU A 357 -23.44 -50.21 -10.40
CA LEU A 357 -24.85 -50.68 -10.26
C LEU A 357 -25.56 -50.10 -9.00
N GLU A 358 -26.65 -49.37 -9.24
CA GLU A 358 -27.99 -49.31 -8.61
C GLU A 358 -28.25 -49.52 -7.10
N GLY A 359 -29.15 -48.67 -6.55
CA GLY A 359 -30.05 -49.02 -5.42
C GLY A 359 -30.24 -47.93 -4.34
N GLU A 360 -31.43 -47.32 -4.28
CA GLU A 360 -31.87 -46.24 -3.36
C GLU A 360 -32.11 -46.69 -1.88
N PRO A 361 -32.80 -45.90 -1.01
CA PRO A 361 -32.31 -44.78 -0.19
C PRO A 361 -32.54 -45.04 1.33
N GLU A 362 -31.99 -44.23 2.26
CA GLU A 362 -32.74 -43.88 3.50
C GLU A 362 -32.09 -42.81 4.42
N ASN A 363 -32.95 -41.88 4.82
CA ASN A 363 -33.08 -41.19 6.12
C ASN A 363 -32.10 -40.08 6.57
N ASP A 364 -32.48 -38.88 6.13
CA ASP A 364 -32.29 -37.56 6.73
C ASP A 364 -32.51 -37.50 8.26
N LYS A 365 -31.50 -37.04 9.01
CA LYS A 365 -31.67 -36.23 10.23
C LYS A 365 -30.62 -35.10 10.27
N LYS A 366 -31.03 -33.91 9.84
CA LYS A 366 -30.31 -32.63 10.03
C LYS A 366 -30.29 -32.22 11.52
N PRO A 367 -29.23 -31.51 11.96
CA PRO A 367 -29.39 -30.44 12.93
C PRO A 367 -29.05 -29.07 12.32
N SER A 368 -30.08 -28.22 12.32
CA SER A 368 -30.13 -26.75 12.38
C SER A 368 -28.87 -25.92 12.05
N LYS A 369 -28.96 -25.16 10.94
CA LYS A 369 -28.08 -24.05 10.58
C LYS A 369 -28.17 -22.91 11.59
N LYS A 370 -27.13 -22.66 12.38
CA LYS A 370 -26.90 -21.35 13.02
C LYS A 370 -26.57 -20.32 11.93
N LYS A 371 -27.44 -19.32 11.76
CA LYS A 371 -27.20 -18.15 10.89
C LYS A 371 -25.90 -17.45 11.33
N LYS A 372 -24.82 -17.61 10.55
CA LYS A 372 -23.64 -16.74 10.64
C LYS A 372 -24.02 -15.39 10.05
N VAL A 373 -23.98 -14.34 10.87
CA VAL A 373 -24.05 -12.95 10.41
C VAL A 373 -22.83 -12.72 9.51
N GLN A 374 -23.08 -12.55 8.22
CA GLN A 374 -22.06 -12.34 7.21
C GLN A 374 -21.79 -10.83 7.13
N VAL A 375 -20.69 -10.38 7.73
CA VAL A 375 -20.22 -9.00 7.55
C VAL A 375 -19.79 -8.85 6.09
N LYS A 376 -20.40 -7.90 5.36
CA LYS A 376 -20.09 -7.58 3.96
C LYS A 376 -18.62 -7.13 3.89
N LYS A 377 -17.74 -7.95 3.29
CA LYS A 377 -16.34 -7.57 3.01
C LYS A 377 -16.32 -6.57 1.84
N ASP A 378 -15.54 -5.50 2.00
CA ASP A 378 -15.30 -4.47 0.99
C ASP A 378 -14.43 -5.04 -0.14
N LYS A 379 -14.99 -5.20 -1.35
CA LYS A 379 -14.30 -5.79 -2.51
C LYS A 379 -13.18 -4.88 -3.06
N GLU A 380 -13.15 -3.61 -2.66
CA GLU A 380 -12.24 -2.60 -3.22
C GLU A 380 -10.99 -2.37 -2.35
N TYR A 381 -10.75 -3.20 -1.33
CA TYR A 381 -9.67 -3.02 -0.37
C TYR A 381 -8.35 -3.67 -0.81
N GLY A 382 -7.28 -2.87 -0.88
CA GLY A 382 -5.89 -3.36 -0.94
C GLY A 382 -4.92 -2.39 -0.26
N VAL A 383 -4.10 -2.83 0.69
CA VAL A 383 -3.08 -1.96 1.34
C VAL A 383 -1.76 -1.99 0.60
N SER A 384 -1.47 -3.11 -0.05
CA SER A 384 -0.27 -3.25 -0.90
C SER A 384 -0.36 -2.38 -2.16
N ARG A 385 -1.53 -1.79 -2.48
CA ARG A 385 -1.89 -1.14 -3.75
C ARG A 385 -2.87 0.02 -3.53
N GLY A 386 -2.73 1.18 -4.18
CA GLY A 386 -3.71 2.30 -4.06
C GLY A 386 -3.57 3.26 -2.84
N VAL A 387 -2.86 2.87 -1.79
CA VAL A 387 -2.59 3.74 -0.62
C VAL A 387 -1.17 4.34 -0.67
N ASP A 388 -1.06 5.68 -0.60
CA ASP A 388 0.24 6.37 -0.62
C ASP A 388 0.86 6.51 0.79
N PHE A 389 1.92 5.74 1.03
CA PHE A 389 2.74 5.85 2.25
C PHE A 389 3.99 6.68 1.97
N LYS A 390 4.13 7.80 2.68
CA LYS A 390 5.22 8.74 2.50
C LYS A 390 6.37 8.42 3.43
N ASN A 391 7.60 8.43 2.92
CA ASN A 391 8.84 8.30 3.71
C ASN A 391 8.93 7.02 4.56
N VAL A 392 8.52 5.87 3.99
CA VAL A 392 8.74 4.57 4.63
C VAL A 392 10.22 4.21 4.52
N ALA A 393 10.90 4.06 5.67
CA ALA A 393 12.32 3.70 5.73
C ALA A 393 12.52 2.18 5.57
N CYS A 394 11.61 1.39 6.13
CA CYS A 394 11.67 -0.06 6.05
C CYS A 394 10.31 -0.68 5.72
N VAL A 395 10.31 -1.67 4.83
CA VAL A 395 9.19 -2.61 4.65
C VAL A 395 9.59 -3.94 5.27
N LEU A 396 8.77 -4.46 6.19
CA LEU A 396 8.96 -5.78 6.78
C LEU A 396 7.84 -6.70 6.31
N ASN A 397 8.15 -7.64 5.42
CA ASN A 397 7.26 -8.74 5.10
C ASN A 397 7.34 -9.77 6.24
N PHE A 398 6.50 -9.59 7.26
CA PHE A 398 6.41 -10.53 8.39
C PHE A 398 5.94 -11.90 7.91
N ASP A 399 4.94 -11.89 7.02
CA ASP A 399 4.61 -13.02 6.17
C ASP A 399 5.03 -12.73 4.74
N LEU A 400 5.65 -13.72 4.09
CA LEU A 400 5.96 -13.61 2.67
C LEU A 400 4.63 -13.51 1.88
N PRO A 401 4.52 -12.61 0.90
CA PRO A 401 3.34 -12.53 0.04
C PRO A 401 3.10 -13.86 -0.68
N THR A 402 1.86 -14.12 -1.08
CA THR A 402 1.47 -15.34 -1.81
C THR A 402 1.97 -15.36 -3.25
N THR A 403 2.27 -14.20 -3.83
CA THR A 403 2.79 -14.08 -5.20
C THR A 403 3.98 -13.14 -5.29
N ALA A 404 4.84 -13.36 -6.30
CA ALA A 404 5.99 -12.51 -6.56
C ALA A 404 5.58 -11.10 -7.05
N LYS A 405 4.44 -10.96 -7.74
CA LYS A 405 3.85 -9.65 -8.07
C LYS A 405 3.48 -8.84 -6.81
N SER A 406 2.83 -9.47 -5.83
CA SER A 406 2.53 -8.80 -4.55
C SER A 406 3.80 -8.38 -3.81
N TYR A 407 4.88 -9.17 -3.87
CA TYR A 407 6.17 -8.80 -3.31
C TYR A 407 6.69 -7.46 -3.83
N VAL A 408 6.73 -7.27 -5.15
CA VAL A 408 7.19 -6.03 -5.78
C VAL A 408 6.38 -4.83 -5.27
N HIS A 409 5.06 -4.99 -5.13
CA HIS A 409 4.18 -3.92 -4.67
C HIS A 409 4.35 -3.56 -3.20
N ARG A 410 4.65 -4.55 -2.34
CA ARG A 410 4.96 -4.35 -0.93
C ARG A 410 6.27 -3.60 -0.77
N VAL A 411 7.36 -4.08 -1.40
CA VAL A 411 8.69 -3.45 -1.27
C VAL A 411 8.74 -2.08 -1.96
N GLY A 412 7.94 -1.88 -3.02
CA GLY A 412 7.75 -0.58 -3.67
C GLY A 412 7.07 0.48 -2.80
N ARG A 413 6.71 0.20 -1.53
CA ARG A 413 6.24 1.18 -0.55
C ARG A 413 7.39 1.95 0.12
N THR A 414 8.62 1.45 0.03
CA THR A 414 9.84 2.14 0.45
C THR A 414 10.69 2.55 -0.76
N ALA A 415 11.83 3.18 -0.51
CA ALA A 415 12.76 3.69 -1.54
C ALA A 415 12.13 4.64 -2.58
N ARG A 416 11.03 5.33 -2.21
CA ARG A 416 10.36 6.34 -3.04
C ARG A 416 10.98 7.73 -2.88
N GLY A 417 10.83 8.58 -3.89
CA GLY A 417 11.22 9.98 -3.79
C GLY A 417 12.74 10.16 -3.80
N GLY A 418 13.48 9.23 -4.39
CA GLY A 418 14.95 9.22 -4.36
C GLY A 418 15.58 8.96 -2.98
N LYS A 419 14.86 8.38 -2.01
CA LYS A 419 15.41 7.97 -0.71
C LYS A 419 15.84 6.52 -0.74
N THR A 420 16.80 6.13 0.09
CA THR A 420 17.14 4.72 0.31
C THR A 420 16.06 4.05 1.17
N GLY A 421 15.74 2.80 0.84
CA GLY A 421 14.78 1.98 1.58
C GLY A 421 15.35 0.60 1.84
N THR A 422 14.84 -0.06 2.89
CA THR A 422 15.18 -1.44 3.19
C THR A 422 13.93 -2.31 3.19
N ALA A 423 13.98 -3.46 2.54
CA ALA A 423 12.95 -4.48 2.61
C ALA A 423 13.51 -5.72 3.30
N ILE A 424 12.84 -6.20 4.36
CA ILE A 424 13.21 -7.43 5.07
C ILE A 424 12.05 -8.41 4.94
N SER A 425 12.34 -9.65 4.54
CA SER A 425 11.31 -10.67 4.34
C SER A 425 11.59 -11.93 5.14
N PHE A 426 10.64 -12.33 5.97
CA PHE A 426 10.73 -13.60 6.69
C PHE A 426 10.17 -14.73 5.85
N VAL A 427 10.93 -15.82 5.77
CA VAL A 427 10.63 -17.01 4.96
C VAL A 427 10.65 -18.20 5.88
N VAL A 428 9.56 -18.98 5.90
CA VAL A 428 9.51 -20.24 6.66
C VAL A 428 10.02 -21.37 5.79
N PRO A 429 11.13 -22.04 6.14
CA PRO A 429 11.54 -23.25 5.44
C PRO A 429 10.48 -24.33 5.59
N LEU A 430 10.25 -25.15 4.55
CA LEU A 430 9.23 -26.22 4.59
C LEU A 430 9.47 -27.19 5.76
N LYS A 431 10.73 -27.37 6.15
CA LYS A 431 11.18 -28.21 7.26
C LYS A 431 10.75 -27.70 8.63
N GLU A 432 10.55 -26.39 8.77
CA GLU A 432 10.15 -25.73 10.01
C GLU A 432 8.62 -25.54 10.10
N PHE A 433 7.92 -25.65 8.96
CA PHE A 433 6.48 -25.44 8.88
C PHE A 433 5.70 -26.38 9.81
N GLY A 434 4.77 -25.82 10.58
CA GLY A 434 3.86 -26.55 11.44
C GLY A 434 4.45 -27.05 12.75
N LYS A 435 5.75 -26.82 13.01
CA LYS A 435 6.39 -27.23 14.29
C LYS A 435 5.80 -26.50 15.49
N HIS A 436 5.41 -25.24 15.32
CA HIS A 436 4.76 -24.46 16.35
C HIS A 436 3.31 -24.13 15.97
N LYS A 437 2.39 -25.05 16.28
CA LYS A 437 0.95 -24.97 15.94
C LYS A 437 0.32 -23.59 16.27
N PRO A 438 0.57 -22.96 17.44
CA PRO A 438 -0.04 -21.68 17.77
C PRO A 438 0.41 -20.49 16.91
N SER A 439 1.57 -20.56 16.25
CA SER A 439 2.08 -19.52 15.34
C SER A 439 1.95 -19.91 13.86
N MET A 440 1.43 -21.08 13.54
CA MET A 440 1.35 -21.60 12.17
C MET A 440 0.43 -20.75 11.29
N LEU A 441 0.81 -20.55 10.03
CA LEU A 441 0.00 -19.91 8.99
C LEU A 441 0.04 -20.75 7.72
N GLN A 442 -1.11 -21.10 7.14
CA GLN A 442 -1.15 -22.01 5.99
C GLN A 442 -0.39 -21.47 4.76
N THR A 443 -0.37 -20.16 4.55
CA THR A 443 0.37 -19.55 3.43
C THR A 443 1.88 -19.83 3.51
N ALA A 444 2.42 -20.03 4.72
CA ALA A 444 3.84 -20.28 4.93
C ALA A 444 4.33 -21.60 4.31
N LYS A 445 3.43 -22.54 4.02
CA LYS A 445 3.77 -23.83 3.38
C LYS A 445 4.44 -23.62 2.00
N LYS A 446 4.06 -22.57 1.28
CA LYS A 446 4.55 -22.25 -0.08
C LYS A 446 5.73 -21.24 -0.08
N ASP A 447 6.24 -20.82 1.09
CA ASP A 447 7.23 -19.72 1.22
C ASP A 447 8.51 -19.94 0.38
N GLU A 448 9.12 -21.14 0.41
CA GLU A 448 10.36 -21.39 -0.34
C GLU A 448 10.15 -21.40 -1.86
N ARG A 449 8.99 -21.88 -2.34
CA ARG A 449 8.60 -21.84 -3.76
C ARG A 449 8.42 -20.39 -4.22
N ILE A 450 7.72 -19.58 -3.42
CA ILE A 450 7.47 -18.17 -3.74
C ILE A 450 8.76 -17.36 -3.68
N LEU A 451 9.62 -17.57 -2.68
CA LEU A 451 10.94 -16.95 -2.60
C LEU A 451 11.76 -17.20 -3.88
N SER A 452 11.74 -18.43 -4.38
CA SER A 452 12.46 -18.79 -5.61
C SER A 452 11.93 -18.02 -6.82
N ARG A 453 10.62 -17.83 -6.92
CA ARG A 453 9.99 -16.99 -7.97
C ARG A 453 10.37 -15.51 -7.81
N ILE A 454 10.36 -14.99 -6.58
CA ILE A 454 10.76 -13.61 -6.26
C ILE A 454 12.21 -13.36 -6.68
N ILE A 455 13.15 -14.23 -6.28
CA ILE A 455 14.57 -14.10 -6.63
C ILE A 455 14.75 -14.05 -8.15
N LYS A 456 14.06 -14.93 -8.89
CA LYS A 456 14.09 -14.94 -10.37
C LYS A 456 13.51 -13.67 -11.00
N GLN A 457 12.47 -13.07 -10.42
CA GLN A 457 11.88 -11.84 -10.94
C GLN A 457 12.74 -10.61 -10.60
N GLN A 458 13.26 -10.53 -9.37
CA GLN A 458 14.11 -9.43 -8.93
C GLN A 458 15.45 -9.43 -9.67
N SER A 459 16.03 -10.61 -9.95
CA SER A 459 17.27 -10.71 -10.73
C SER A 459 17.11 -10.23 -12.17
N LYS A 460 15.94 -10.46 -12.80
CA LYS A 460 15.61 -9.90 -14.12
C LYS A 460 15.57 -8.37 -14.11
N LEU A 461 15.24 -7.76 -12.97
CA LEU A 461 15.21 -6.31 -12.76
C LEU A 461 16.55 -5.74 -12.29
N GLY A 462 17.62 -6.55 -12.24
CA GLY A 462 18.93 -6.13 -11.73
C GLY A 462 18.98 -5.88 -10.22
N LEU A 463 17.94 -6.29 -9.48
CA LEU A 463 17.85 -6.13 -8.02
C LEU A 463 18.26 -7.42 -7.31
N GLU A 464 19.26 -7.34 -6.43
CA GLU A 464 19.74 -8.49 -5.68
C GLU A 464 18.99 -8.65 -4.35
N LEU A 465 18.50 -9.87 -4.10
CA LEU A 465 17.89 -10.26 -2.83
C LEU A 465 18.91 -10.99 -1.96
N GLN A 466 19.39 -10.34 -0.89
CA GLN A 466 20.50 -10.85 -0.10
C GLN A 466 20.02 -11.67 1.12
N PRO A 467 20.65 -12.83 1.42
CA PRO A 467 20.37 -13.55 2.64
C PRO A 467 20.88 -12.76 3.84
N TYR A 468 20.03 -12.60 4.86
CA TYR A 468 20.41 -11.99 6.13
C TYR A 468 20.41 -13.05 7.24
N LYS A 469 21.53 -13.15 7.97
CA LYS A 469 21.70 -14.07 9.10
C LYS A 469 21.77 -13.26 10.39
N PHE A 470 20.87 -13.55 11.32
CA PHE A 470 20.92 -13.00 12.68
C PHE A 470 21.89 -13.81 13.55
N ASP A 471 22.53 -13.15 14.51
CA ASP A 471 23.27 -13.84 15.56
C ASP A 471 22.28 -14.55 16.48
N GLN A 472 22.11 -15.85 16.23
CA GLN A 472 21.13 -16.67 16.91
C GLN A 472 21.39 -16.72 18.42
N LYS A 473 22.64 -16.58 18.88
CA LYS A 473 22.95 -16.58 20.32
C LYS A 473 22.35 -15.37 21.04
N GLN A 474 22.40 -14.20 20.41
CA GLN A 474 21.83 -12.97 20.97
C GLN A 474 20.31 -13.03 20.97
N VAL A 475 19.71 -13.53 19.89
CA VAL A 475 18.25 -13.65 19.75
C VAL A 475 17.68 -14.68 20.73
N GLU A 476 18.39 -15.80 20.95
CA GLU A 476 17.96 -16.88 21.84
C GLU A 476 17.79 -16.43 23.30
N ALA A 477 18.62 -15.48 23.75
CA ALA A 477 18.50 -14.90 25.09
C ALA A 477 17.14 -14.21 25.33
N PHE A 478 16.45 -13.81 24.28
CA PHE A 478 15.11 -13.20 24.34
C PHE A 478 13.96 -14.21 24.23
N ARG A 479 14.24 -15.49 23.91
CA ARG A 479 13.21 -16.51 23.61
C ARG A 479 12.22 -16.68 24.75
N TYR A 480 12.69 -16.86 25.98
CA TYR A 480 11.80 -17.11 27.13
C TYR A 480 10.77 -15.98 27.33
N ARG A 481 11.18 -14.72 27.15
CA ARG A 481 10.28 -13.56 27.26
C ARG A 481 9.28 -13.52 26.14
N MET A 482 9.73 -13.89 24.94
CA MET A 482 8.88 -14.00 23.78
C MET A 482 7.82 -15.08 24.00
N GLU A 483 8.19 -16.23 24.57
CA GLU A 483 7.23 -17.29 24.92
C GLU A 483 6.20 -16.84 25.95
N ASP A 484 6.62 -16.14 27.01
CA ASP A 484 5.71 -15.62 28.04
C ASP A 484 4.71 -14.60 27.46
N GLY A 485 5.22 -13.63 26.68
CA GLY A 485 4.37 -12.65 26.00
C GLY A 485 3.45 -13.29 24.95
N PHE A 486 3.92 -14.33 24.25
CA PHE A 486 3.15 -15.02 23.23
C PHE A 486 2.01 -15.87 23.83
N ARG A 487 2.24 -16.49 24.99
CA ARG A 487 1.21 -17.27 25.71
C ARG A 487 0.06 -16.40 26.20
N ALA A 488 0.32 -15.14 26.54
CA ALA A 488 -0.71 -14.18 26.92
C ALA A 488 -1.68 -13.84 25.77
N VAL A 489 -1.27 -14.05 24.52
CA VAL A 489 -2.07 -13.72 23.33
C VAL A 489 -2.77 -14.97 22.77
N THR A 490 -3.97 -15.20 23.29
CA THR A 490 -4.83 -16.32 22.86
C THR A 490 -5.71 -15.93 21.67
N GLN A 491 -6.30 -16.93 20.99
CA GLN A 491 -7.27 -16.69 19.92
C GLN A 491 -8.52 -15.93 20.42
N VAL A 492 -8.90 -16.13 21.68
CA VAL A 492 -10.00 -15.40 22.32
C VAL A 492 -9.64 -13.92 22.46
N ALA A 493 -8.45 -13.62 22.98
CA ALA A 493 -7.96 -12.25 23.13
C ALA A 493 -7.87 -11.50 21.78
N ILE A 494 -7.46 -12.19 20.71
CA ILE A 494 -7.44 -11.63 19.34
C ILE A 494 -8.86 -11.25 18.90
N ARG A 495 -9.83 -12.15 19.04
CA ARG A 495 -11.22 -11.90 18.67
C ARG A 495 -11.84 -10.75 19.46
N GLU A 496 -11.60 -10.72 20.77
CA GLU A 496 -12.08 -9.64 21.64
C GLU A 496 -11.46 -8.29 21.26
N ALA A 497 -10.14 -8.24 21.02
CA ALA A 497 -9.45 -7.03 20.59
C ALA A 497 -9.98 -6.52 19.24
N ARG A 498 -10.19 -7.41 18.27
CA ARG A 498 -10.76 -7.08 16.95
C ARG A 498 -12.18 -6.51 17.06
N VAL A 499 -13.05 -7.15 17.83
CA VAL A 499 -14.42 -6.66 18.06
C VAL A 499 -14.42 -5.33 18.79
N LYS A 500 -13.53 -5.14 19.76
CA LYS A 500 -13.40 -3.89 20.52
C LYS A 500 -12.91 -2.75 19.62
N GLU A 501 -11.88 -2.98 18.80
CA GLU A 501 -11.39 -1.98 17.84
C GLU A 501 -12.50 -1.59 16.86
N LEU A 502 -13.16 -2.56 16.22
CA LEU A 502 -14.26 -2.29 15.30
C LEU A 502 -15.40 -1.51 15.95
N LYS A 503 -15.83 -1.87 17.17
CA LYS A 503 -16.86 -1.12 17.90
C LYS A 503 -16.43 0.31 18.21
N GLN A 504 -15.18 0.50 18.65
CA GLN A 504 -14.65 1.83 18.95
C GLN A 504 -14.56 2.67 17.68
N GLU A 505 -14.13 2.10 16.57
CA GLU A 505 -14.01 2.78 15.28
C GLU A 505 -15.38 3.09 14.67
N LEU A 506 -16.38 2.22 14.82
CA LEU A 506 -17.76 2.49 14.38
C LEU A 506 -18.41 3.61 15.21
N LEU A 507 -18.32 3.54 16.53
CA LEU A 507 -18.82 4.57 17.43
C LEU A 507 -18.09 5.90 17.22
N ALA A 508 -16.77 5.82 17.01
CA ALA A 508 -15.99 6.97 16.62
C ALA A 508 -16.52 7.48 15.29
N SER A 509 -16.72 6.66 14.26
CA SER A 509 -17.14 7.10 12.92
C SER A 509 -18.50 7.80 12.92
N GLU A 510 -19.46 7.31 13.71
CA GLU A 510 -20.78 7.94 13.87
C GLU A 510 -20.71 9.27 14.61
N LYS A 511 -19.90 9.34 15.69
CA LYS A 511 -19.65 10.59 16.43
C LYS A 511 -18.77 11.56 15.64
N LEU A 512 -17.78 11.06 14.90
CA LEU A 512 -16.87 11.77 14.00
C LEU A 512 -17.73 12.49 12.95
N LYS A 513 -18.72 11.81 12.36
CA LYS A 513 -19.56 12.40 11.30
C LYS A 513 -20.28 13.68 11.77
N ARG A 514 -20.87 13.68 12.97
CA ARG A 514 -21.55 14.87 13.54
C ARG A 514 -20.60 15.90 14.14
N HIS A 515 -19.51 15.46 14.77
CA HIS A 515 -18.62 16.33 15.54
C HIS A 515 -17.58 17.06 14.67
N PHE A 516 -17.16 16.48 13.53
CA PHE A 516 -16.20 17.12 12.62
C PHE A 516 -16.83 18.04 11.58
N GLU A 517 -18.15 17.96 11.40
CA GLU A 517 -18.92 19.03 10.74
C GLU A 517 -18.83 20.34 11.54
N GLU A 518 -18.72 20.26 12.87
CA GLU A 518 -18.72 21.44 13.76
C GLU A 518 -17.31 21.87 14.21
N ASN A 519 -16.33 20.97 14.33
CA ASN A 519 -14.98 21.29 14.86
C ASN A 519 -13.81 20.59 14.12
N PRO A 520 -13.35 21.10 12.97
CA PRO A 520 -12.35 20.43 12.13
C PRO A 520 -10.95 20.28 12.75
N LYS A 521 -10.61 21.04 13.80
CA LYS A 521 -9.30 20.99 14.46
C LYS A 521 -9.14 19.80 15.42
N GLU A 522 -10.23 19.25 15.94
CA GLU A 522 -10.17 18.17 16.94
C GLU A 522 -9.83 16.79 16.36
N LEU A 523 -9.86 16.66 15.02
CA LEU A 523 -9.58 15.40 14.32
C LEU A 523 -8.14 14.94 14.56
N GLN A 524 -7.26 15.91 14.84
CA GLN A 524 -5.86 15.69 15.19
C GLN A 524 -5.66 15.03 16.56
N SER A 525 -6.66 15.07 17.45
CA SER A 525 -6.58 14.44 18.78
C SER A 525 -6.85 12.92 18.74
N LEU A 526 -7.46 12.43 17.66
CA LEU A 526 -7.80 11.02 17.51
C LEU A 526 -6.54 10.21 17.16
N ARG A 527 -6.05 9.45 18.13
CA ARG A 527 -4.93 8.52 17.94
C ARG A 527 -5.44 7.09 17.81
N HIS A 528 -4.97 6.37 16.78
CA HIS A 528 -5.28 4.95 16.50
C HIS A 528 -4.25 3.96 17.03
N ASP A 529 -3.16 4.43 17.65
CA ASP A 529 -2.14 3.59 18.29
C ASP A 529 -2.45 3.31 19.78
N LYS A 530 -3.73 3.28 20.15
CA LYS A 530 -4.20 2.95 21.51
C LYS A 530 -4.07 1.45 21.77
N GLU A 531 -3.73 1.10 23.02
CA GLU A 531 -3.61 -0.29 23.46
C GLU A 531 -4.99 -0.97 23.42
N LEU A 532 -5.10 -2.11 22.72
CA LEU A 532 -6.38 -2.82 22.53
C LEU A 532 -6.70 -3.84 23.63
N HIS A 533 -5.79 -4.06 24.57
CA HIS A 533 -5.77 -5.26 25.42
C HIS A 533 -7.04 -5.55 26.23
N PRO A 534 -7.53 -6.80 26.16
CA PRO A 534 -8.41 -7.41 27.17
C PRO A 534 -7.66 -8.23 28.24
N ALA A 535 -6.38 -8.59 28.02
CA ALA A 535 -5.58 -9.45 28.92
C ALA A 535 -4.60 -8.66 29.82
N ARG A 536 -4.23 -9.25 30.99
CA ARG A 536 -3.31 -8.65 31.98
C ARG A 536 -1.90 -8.48 31.40
N VAL A 537 -1.52 -7.23 31.11
CA VAL A 537 -0.16 -6.88 30.64
C VAL A 537 0.86 -7.11 31.77
N GLN A 538 1.87 -7.90 31.49
CA GLN A 538 2.96 -8.14 32.43
C GLN A 538 3.94 -6.95 32.42
N GLN A 539 3.87 -6.08 33.45
CA GLN A 539 4.67 -4.85 33.49
C GLN A 539 6.18 -5.08 33.34
N HIS A 540 6.69 -6.20 33.87
CA HIS A 540 8.11 -6.55 33.78
C HIS A 540 8.57 -6.84 32.35
N LEU A 541 7.67 -7.24 31.44
CA LEU A 541 8.00 -7.45 30.02
C LEU A 541 8.23 -6.14 29.26
N LYS A 542 7.83 -4.97 29.80
CA LYS A 542 8.09 -3.68 29.17
C LYS A 542 9.56 -3.26 29.25
N ARG A 543 10.32 -3.66 30.27
CA ARG A 543 11.75 -3.30 30.43
C ARG A 543 12.64 -4.42 29.91
N VAL A 544 13.71 -4.10 29.19
CA VAL A 544 14.75 -5.10 28.85
C VAL A 544 15.82 -5.14 29.94
N PRO A 545 16.06 -6.29 30.59
CA PRO A 545 17.17 -6.44 31.51
C PRO A 545 18.53 -6.21 30.84
N ASP A 546 19.48 -5.59 31.57
CA ASP A 546 20.77 -5.16 31.01
C ASP A 546 21.63 -6.33 30.51
N TYR A 547 21.50 -7.52 31.11
CA TYR A 547 22.20 -8.72 30.68
C TYR A 547 21.71 -9.29 29.34
N LEU A 548 20.54 -8.87 28.84
CA LEU A 548 20.05 -9.25 27.51
C LEU A 548 20.48 -8.26 26.42
N LEU A 549 20.88 -7.05 26.79
CA LEU A 549 21.36 -6.07 25.82
C LEU A 549 22.73 -6.52 25.26
N PRO A 550 23.03 -6.28 23.97
CA PRO A 550 24.37 -6.48 23.44
C PRO A 550 25.37 -5.56 24.16
N GLU A 551 26.65 -5.94 24.21
CA GLU A 551 27.69 -5.18 24.94
C GLU A 551 27.75 -3.69 24.53
N SER A 552 27.53 -3.40 23.25
CA SER A 552 27.46 -2.03 22.72
C SER A 552 26.26 -1.20 23.22
N ALA A 553 25.25 -1.85 23.78
CA ALA A 553 24.07 -1.24 24.39
C ALA A 553 24.09 -1.29 25.92
N ARG A 554 25.10 -1.91 26.55
CA ARG A 554 25.29 -1.96 28.00
C ARG A 554 26.09 -0.75 28.47
N GLY A 555 25.38 0.30 28.89
CA GLY A 555 25.97 1.52 29.45
C GLY A 555 25.73 2.76 28.60
N ASN A 556 25.04 3.73 29.19
CA ASN A 556 24.55 5.00 28.63
C ASN A 556 23.43 4.89 27.58
N GLY A 557 22.22 5.20 28.04
CA GLY A 557 21.11 5.54 27.17
C GLY A 557 21.41 6.80 26.38
N THR A 558 22.00 6.65 25.19
CA THR A 558 21.81 7.52 24.01
C THR A 558 22.66 7.02 22.84
N LYS A 559 21.99 6.89 21.68
CA LYS A 559 22.55 6.66 20.33
C LYS A 559 23.24 5.30 20.11
N VAL A 560 22.43 4.27 19.87
CA VAL A 560 22.81 3.15 18.98
C VAL A 560 23.14 3.73 17.61
N LYS A 561 24.43 3.87 17.30
CA LYS A 561 24.92 4.13 15.93
C LYS A 561 24.85 2.82 15.14
N PHE A 562 24.67 2.95 13.82
CA PHE A 562 24.79 1.84 12.88
C PHE A 562 26.14 1.13 13.10
N VAL A 563 26.10 -0.17 13.36
CA VAL A 563 27.32 -1.00 13.45
C VAL A 563 27.46 -1.72 12.11
N PRO A 564 28.32 -1.27 11.18
CA PRO A 564 28.76 -2.10 10.08
C PRO A 564 29.70 -3.16 10.67
N PHE A 565 29.28 -4.43 10.66
CA PHE A 565 30.10 -5.54 11.11
C PHE A 565 31.05 -5.99 10.00
N HIS A 566 32.14 -5.25 9.81
CA HIS A 566 33.33 -5.76 9.10
C HIS A 566 34.54 -5.76 10.03
N ASN A 567 35.13 -6.95 10.22
CA ASN A 567 36.41 -7.13 10.89
C ASN A 567 37.55 -6.57 10.01
N ALA A 568 37.95 -5.33 10.25
CA ALA A 568 39.23 -4.82 9.80
C ALA A 568 40.22 -4.84 10.97
N LYS A 569 41.07 -5.87 11.03
CA LYS A 569 42.27 -5.87 11.87
C LYS A 569 43.12 -4.65 11.48
N LYS A 570 43.14 -3.61 12.32
CA LYS A 570 44.22 -2.61 12.32
C LYS A 570 44.83 -2.52 13.71
N ARG A 571 46.03 -3.12 13.81
CA ARG A 571 47.01 -2.89 14.87
C ARG A 571 47.28 -1.38 14.95
N HIS A 572 47.05 -0.78 16.12
CA HIS A 572 47.69 0.48 16.47
C HIS A 572 48.61 0.29 17.67
N SER A 573 49.82 0.79 17.48
CA SER A 573 50.99 0.68 18.32
C SER A 573 50.85 1.47 19.62
N HIS A 574 51.45 0.91 20.67
CA HIS A 574 51.68 1.58 21.94
C HIS A 574 52.50 2.86 21.80
N LYS A 575 52.03 3.95 22.41
CA LYS A 575 52.92 4.94 23.04
C LYS A 575 52.38 5.30 24.41
N LYS A 576 53.21 4.99 25.42
CA LYS A 576 53.01 5.24 26.85
C LYS A 576 53.04 6.75 27.15
N GLY A 577 52.07 7.22 27.93
CA GLY A 577 52.06 8.51 28.62
C GLY A 577 51.67 8.31 30.09
N ARG A 578 52.41 8.97 30.99
CA ARG A 578 52.53 8.75 32.44
C ARG A 578 51.30 9.20 33.27
N VAL A 579 50.93 8.34 34.24
CA VAL A 579 50.66 8.58 35.68
C VAL A 579 50.07 9.93 36.13
N SER A 580 48.87 9.91 36.74
CA SER A 580 48.67 10.33 38.15
C SER A 580 47.33 9.81 38.72
N LYS A 581 47.36 9.33 39.97
CA LYS A 581 46.21 9.02 40.85
C LYS A 581 46.09 10.15 41.88
N PRO A 582 44.91 10.33 42.49
CA PRO A 582 44.86 10.21 43.95
C PRO A 582 43.74 9.31 44.49
N LYS A 583 43.94 8.91 45.75
CA LYS A 583 43.18 7.97 46.58
C LYS A 583 42.04 8.64 47.37
N ASN A 584 41.24 7.77 48.01
CA ASN A 584 40.29 7.94 49.14
C ASN A 584 38.83 8.14 48.73
N GLY A 585 37.83 7.43 49.27
CA GLY A 585 37.80 6.43 50.34
C GLY A 585 36.50 5.61 50.32
N LYS A 586 36.54 4.41 50.88
CA LYS A 586 35.39 3.53 51.11
C LYS A 586 34.73 3.91 52.44
N VAL A 587 33.41 4.04 52.44
CA VAL A 587 32.58 4.01 53.64
C VAL A 587 31.56 2.90 53.43
N ASP A 588 31.58 1.92 54.35
CA ASP A 588 30.70 0.77 54.41
C ASP A 588 29.71 1.00 55.57
N PRO A 589 28.44 1.32 55.29
CA PRO A 589 27.44 1.54 56.33
C PRO A 589 26.55 0.30 56.45
N LEU A 590 26.45 -0.23 57.67
CA LEU A 590 25.42 -1.17 58.19
C LEU A 590 25.82 -2.63 58.43
N LYS A 591 27.08 -2.86 58.83
CA LYS A 591 27.30 -3.73 60.00
C LYS A 591 26.80 -2.99 61.26
N ASN A 592 25.56 -3.26 61.63
CA ASN A 592 25.04 -3.25 63.00
C ASN A 592 23.56 -3.65 62.93
N PHE A 593 23.26 -4.94 63.07
CA PHE A 593 22.17 -5.48 63.90
C PHE A 593 22.29 -7.02 63.94
N LYS A 594 22.91 -7.46 65.05
CA LYS A 594 23.02 -8.81 65.66
C LYS A 594 23.53 -9.99 64.83
#